data_AF-A0A920JAF6-F1
#
_entry.id   AF-A0A920JAF6-F1
#
_cell.length_a   1.000
_cell.length_b   1.000
_cell.length_c   1.000
_cell.angle_alpha   90.00
_cell.angle_beta   90.00
_cell.angle_gamma   90.00
#
_symmetry.space_group_name_H-M   'P 1'
#
loop_
_entity.id
_entity.type
_entity.pdbx_description
1 polymer ?
#
loop_
_entity_poly.entity_id
_entity_poly.type
_entity_poly.pdbx_seq_one_letter_code
_entity_poly.pdbx_strand_id
1 'polypeptide(L)'
;MLQLDDVEVIGYDTRTGYCDPYLATTAFAKRARDLGVEIRTGVQVQDLAADGIVKSVTTDSETFETPHLILASGGWTANLASTLGVEVPLELSRHKVITLRTTDDYLRTWPIIKDLTTKGQNLLSSGFRRCGADRDRRSR
;
A
#
# COMPACT_ATOMS: atom_id res chain seq x y z
N MET A 1 13.38 -25.42 9.94
CA MET A 1 14.44 -24.51 10.41
C MET A 1 14.89 -23.65 9.23
N LEU A 2 15.04 -22.34 9.41
CA LEU A 2 15.55 -21.44 8.36
C LEU A 2 17.02 -21.78 8.08
N GLN A 3 17.38 -21.94 6.81
CA GLN A 3 18.76 -22.12 6.35
C GLN A 3 19.28 -20.73 5.95
N LEU A 4 20.44 -20.33 6.49
CA LEU A 4 20.97 -18.98 6.34
C LEU A 4 22.43 -18.96 5.84
N ASP A 5 22.98 -20.12 5.45
CA ASP A 5 24.39 -20.26 5.07
C ASP A 5 24.76 -19.46 3.81
N ASP A 6 23.77 -19.12 2.99
CA ASP A 6 23.89 -18.33 1.76
C ASP A 6 23.47 -16.86 1.93
N VAL A 7 23.17 -16.41 3.17
CA VAL A 7 22.69 -15.05 3.45
C VAL A 7 23.85 -14.15 3.90
N GLU A 8 24.22 -13.18 3.07
CA GLU A 8 25.32 -12.24 3.36
C GLU A 8 24.95 -11.21 4.46
N VAL A 9 23.71 -10.71 4.45
CA VAL A 9 23.24 -9.66 5.38
C VAL A 9 21.77 -9.89 5.74
N ILE A 10 21.44 -9.69 7.02
CA ILE A 10 20.07 -9.73 7.54
C ILE A 10 19.72 -8.38 8.17
N GLY A 11 18.62 -7.78 7.72
CA GLY A 11 17.94 -6.70 8.43
C GLY A 11 16.83 -7.29 9.31
N TYR A 12 16.81 -6.96 10.60
CA TYR A 12 15.84 -7.49 11.55
C TYR A 12 15.17 -6.36 12.34
N ASP A 13 13.84 -6.38 12.39
CA ASP A 13 13.01 -5.41 13.12
C ASP A 13 11.92 -6.13 13.93
N THR A 14 12.02 -6.04 15.26
CA THR A 14 11.10 -6.66 16.22
C THR A 14 9.72 -6.00 16.28
N ARG A 15 9.57 -4.81 15.68
CA ARG A 15 8.33 -4.03 15.69
C ARG A 15 7.50 -4.22 14.42
N THR A 16 8.01 -5.00 13.46
CA THR A 16 7.29 -5.31 12.21
C THR A 16 6.52 -6.62 12.32
N GLY A 17 5.52 -6.76 11.47
CA GLY A 17 4.65 -7.92 11.44
C GLY A 17 3.66 -7.82 10.30
N TYR A 18 2.64 -8.67 10.36
CA TYR A 18 1.56 -8.69 9.39
C TYR A 18 0.24 -8.44 10.12
N CYS A 19 -0.73 -7.93 9.40
CA CYS A 19 -2.10 -7.85 9.87
C CYS A 19 -3.01 -8.48 8.84
N ASP A 20 -4.17 -8.94 9.30
CA ASP A 20 -5.26 -9.24 8.41
C ASP A 20 -5.83 -7.89 7.90
N PRO A 21 -5.76 -7.61 6.58
CA PRO A 21 -6.17 -6.32 6.05
C PRO A 21 -7.68 -6.09 6.16
N TYR A 22 -8.47 -7.16 6.14
CA TYR A 22 -9.92 -7.08 6.29
C TYR A 22 -10.27 -6.68 7.73
N LEU A 23 -9.70 -7.36 8.73
CA LEU A 23 -9.92 -7.03 10.15
C LEU A 23 -9.41 -5.63 10.48
N ALA A 24 -8.24 -5.24 9.98
CA ALA A 24 -7.71 -3.89 10.19
C ALA A 24 -8.66 -2.82 9.61
N THR A 25 -9.08 -2.98 8.35
CA THR A 25 -9.95 -2.01 7.66
C THR A 25 -11.31 -1.89 8.36
N THR A 26 -11.92 -3.03 8.69
CA THR A 26 -13.24 -3.06 9.35
C THR A 26 -13.19 -2.51 10.77
N ALA A 27 -12.09 -2.70 11.50
CA ALA A 27 -11.89 -2.07 12.81
C ALA A 27 -11.83 -0.54 12.71
N PHE A 28 -11.08 0.00 11.75
CA PHE A 28 -11.05 1.44 11.50
C PHE A 28 -12.43 1.97 11.06
N ALA A 29 -13.11 1.29 10.14
CA ALA A 29 -14.45 1.68 9.69
C ALA A 29 -15.46 1.66 10.84
N LYS A 30 -15.39 0.65 11.73
CA LYS A 30 -16.22 0.61 12.93
C LYS A 30 -15.94 1.82 13.83
N ARG A 31 -14.67 2.11 14.13
CA ARG A 31 -14.32 3.23 15.00
C ARG A 31 -14.72 4.58 14.41
N ALA A 32 -14.62 4.74 13.08
CA ALA A 32 -15.07 5.94 12.39
C ALA A 32 -16.58 6.14 12.55
N ARG A 33 -17.40 5.09 12.39
CA ARG A 33 -18.84 5.16 12.65
C ARG A 33 -19.17 5.50 14.10
N ASP A 34 -18.44 4.92 15.05
CA ASP A 34 -18.60 5.23 16.48
C ASP A 34 -18.26 6.71 16.80
N LEU A 35 -17.52 7.40 15.92
CA LEU A 35 -17.20 8.83 15.98
C LEU A 35 -18.15 9.70 15.14
N GLY A 36 -19.19 9.12 14.53
CA GLY A 36 -20.20 9.83 13.75
C GLY A 36 -19.93 9.93 12.25
N VAL A 37 -18.90 9.25 11.73
CA VAL A 37 -18.65 9.21 10.28
C VAL A 37 -19.70 8.37 9.57
N GLU A 38 -20.30 8.93 8.52
CA GLU A 38 -21.15 8.20 7.60
C GLU A 38 -20.32 7.44 6.56
N ILE A 39 -20.52 6.12 6.45
CA ILE A 39 -19.85 5.29 5.45
C ILE A 39 -20.91 4.69 4.52
N ARG A 40 -20.95 5.17 3.28
CA ARG A 40 -21.83 4.66 2.21
C ARG A 40 -21.05 3.67 1.32
N THR A 41 -21.45 2.40 1.33
CA THR A 41 -20.91 1.36 0.44
C THR A 41 -21.89 1.05 -0.68
N GLY A 42 -21.39 0.56 -1.81
CA GLY A 42 -22.25 0.32 -2.98
C GLY A 42 -22.69 1.60 -3.68
N VAL A 43 -22.06 2.73 -3.36
CA VAL A 43 -22.26 4.03 -4.00
C VAL A 43 -21.03 4.29 -4.87
N GLN A 44 -21.23 4.35 -6.18
CA GLN A 44 -20.14 4.52 -7.14
C GLN A 44 -20.01 5.99 -7.53
N VAL A 45 -18.84 6.59 -7.29
CA VAL A 45 -18.52 7.91 -7.84
C VAL A 45 -18.32 7.79 -9.34
N GLN A 46 -19.06 8.60 -10.10
CA GLN A 46 -19.05 8.61 -11.56
C GLN A 46 -18.33 9.83 -12.12
N ASP A 47 -18.44 10.97 -11.44
CA ASP A 47 -17.82 12.21 -11.88
C ASP A 47 -17.45 13.12 -10.71
N LEU A 48 -16.46 13.98 -10.94
CA LEU A 48 -15.98 14.99 -10.00
C LEU A 48 -15.84 16.33 -10.72
N ALA A 49 -16.35 17.38 -10.10
CA ALA A 49 -16.18 18.76 -10.57
C ALA A 49 -15.71 19.66 -9.42
N ALA A 50 -15.09 20.78 -9.78
CA ALA A 50 -14.70 21.82 -8.83
C ALA A 50 -15.06 23.20 -9.38
N ASP A 51 -15.80 23.98 -8.59
CA ASP A 51 -16.13 25.38 -8.85
C ASP A 51 -15.70 26.24 -7.66
N GLY A 52 -14.62 27.00 -7.84
CA GLY A 52 -13.96 27.74 -6.78
C GLY A 52 -13.56 26.84 -5.60
N ILE A 53 -14.25 27.00 -4.46
CA ILE A 53 -13.99 26.22 -3.24
C ILE A 53 -14.83 24.95 -3.18
N VAL A 54 -15.96 24.89 -3.88
CA VAL A 54 -16.92 23.77 -3.80
C VAL A 54 -16.50 22.65 -4.76
N LYS A 55 -16.54 21.41 -4.27
CA LYS A 55 -16.29 20.20 -5.05
C LYS A 55 -17.60 19.42 -5.10
N SER A 56 -18.01 19.02 -6.29
CA SER A 56 -19.18 18.20 -6.51
C SER A 56 -18.75 16.77 -6.79
N VAL A 57 -19.37 15.82 -6.10
CA VAL A 57 -19.15 14.39 -6.26
C VAL A 57 -20.45 13.78 -6.75
N THR A 58 -20.52 13.44 -8.02
CA THR A 58 -21.70 12.79 -8.61
C THR A 58 -21.55 11.28 -8.48
N THR A 59 -22.55 10.65 -7.90
CA THR A 59 -22.66 9.20 -7.76
C THR A 59 -23.78 8.65 -8.63
N ASP A 60 -23.96 7.34 -8.60
CA ASP A 60 -25.08 6.64 -9.24
C ASP A 60 -26.46 6.98 -8.64
N SER A 61 -26.51 7.57 -7.45
CA SER A 61 -27.75 7.88 -6.73
C SER A 61 -28.01 9.37 -6.51
N GLU A 62 -26.97 10.17 -6.28
CA GLU A 62 -27.11 11.57 -5.89
C GLU A 62 -25.82 12.37 -6.19
N THR A 63 -25.82 13.66 -5.87
CA THR A 63 -24.62 14.49 -5.93
C THR A 63 -24.37 15.12 -4.56
N PHE A 64 -23.12 15.05 -4.11
CA PHE A 64 -22.66 15.65 -2.86
C PHE A 64 -21.84 16.89 -3.16
N GLU A 65 -21.94 17.90 -2.29
CA GLU A 65 -21.09 19.09 -2.33
C GLU A 65 -20.24 19.17 -1.07
N THR A 66 -18.96 19.48 -1.24
CA THR A 66 -18.02 19.60 -0.12
C THR A 66 -16.92 20.62 -0.40
N PRO A 67 -16.47 21.39 0.59
CA PRO A 67 -15.28 22.23 0.43
C PRO A 67 -13.98 21.42 0.35
N HIS A 68 -13.98 20.17 0.82
CA HIS A 68 -12.81 19.29 0.85
C HIS A 68 -13.13 17.91 0.29
N LEU A 69 -12.33 17.49 -0.69
CA LEU A 69 -12.39 16.17 -1.30
C LEU A 69 -11.04 15.47 -1.12
N ILE A 70 -11.06 14.25 -0.60
CA ILE A 70 -9.87 13.40 -0.46
C ILE A 70 -10.05 12.18 -1.36
N LEU A 71 -9.16 11.99 -2.33
CA LEU A 71 -9.14 10.79 -3.16
C LEU A 71 -8.31 9.71 -2.45
N ALA A 72 -9.00 8.69 -1.94
CA ALA A 72 -8.40 7.48 -1.36
C ALA A 72 -8.81 6.22 -2.15
N SER A 73 -8.98 6.36 -3.47
CA SER A 73 -9.54 5.34 -4.36
C SER A 73 -8.50 4.40 -4.97
N GLY A 74 -7.30 4.31 -4.37
CA GLY A 74 -6.25 3.37 -4.78
C GLY A 74 -5.95 3.43 -6.28
N GLY A 75 -6.07 2.30 -6.98
CA GLY A 75 -5.76 2.21 -8.40
C GLY A 75 -6.63 3.06 -9.34
N TRP A 76 -7.79 3.52 -8.88
CA TRP A 76 -8.71 4.37 -9.65
C TRP A 76 -8.44 5.87 -9.47
N THR A 77 -7.51 6.25 -8.60
CA THR A 77 -7.23 7.65 -8.24
C THR A 77 -6.89 8.50 -9.48
N ALA A 78 -6.04 8.01 -10.38
CA ALA A 78 -5.64 8.76 -11.57
C ALA A 78 -6.81 9.06 -12.52
N ASN A 79 -7.76 8.13 -12.65
CA ASN A 79 -8.95 8.32 -13.49
C ASN A 79 -9.88 9.38 -12.90
N LEU A 80 -10.17 9.29 -11.61
CA LEU A 80 -11.02 10.29 -10.94
C LEU A 80 -10.35 11.68 -10.88
N ALA A 81 -9.04 11.74 -10.66
CA ALA A 81 -8.31 13.01 -10.59
C ALA A 81 -8.25 13.74 -11.94
N SER A 82 -8.24 13.01 -13.06
CA SER A 82 -8.12 13.62 -14.39
C SER A 82 -9.36 14.42 -14.80
N THR A 83 -10.55 14.12 -14.26
CA THR A 83 -11.77 14.94 -14.49
C THR A 83 -11.64 16.34 -13.88
N LEU A 84 -10.77 16.49 -12.87
CA LEU A 84 -10.41 17.76 -12.26
C LEU A 84 -9.14 18.37 -12.87
N GLY A 85 -8.61 17.79 -13.95
CA GLY A 85 -7.37 18.23 -14.60
C GLY A 85 -6.11 17.95 -13.78
N VAL A 86 -6.18 17.04 -12.79
CA VAL A 86 -5.04 16.68 -11.93
C VAL A 86 -4.40 15.40 -12.44
N GLU A 87 -3.12 15.49 -12.81
CA GLU A 87 -2.33 14.32 -13.19
C GLU A 87 -1.73 13.64 -11.95
N VAL A 88 -1.94 12.34 -11.83
CA VAL A 88 -1.39 11.50 -10.75
C VAL A 88 -0.43 10.48 -11.38
N PRO A 89 0.88 10.50 -11.06
CA PRO A 89 1.87 9.59 -11.64
C PRO A 89 1.74 8.18 -11.03
N LEU A 90 0.64 7.50 -11.34
CA LEU A 90 0.28 6.20 -10.81
C LEU A 90 0.44 5.12 -11.88
N GLU A 91 1.24 4.09 -11.57
CA GLU A 91 1.37 2.89 -12.40
C GLU A 91 0.80 1.68 -11.67
N LEU A 92 -0.03 0.90 -12.37
CA LEU A 92 -0.61 -0.34 -11.85
C LEU A 92 0.22 -1.55 -12.26
N SER A 93 0.62 -2.35 -11.28
CA SER A 93 1.32 -3.60 -11.49
C SER A 93 0.54 -4.78 -10.90
N ARG A 94 0.76 -5.97 -11.45
CA ARG A 94 0.13 -7.21 -10.95
C ARG A 94 1.10 -7.93 -10.04
N HIS A 95 0.69 -8.16 -8.80
CA HIS A 95 1.41 -8.98 -7.83
C HIS A 95 0.70 -10.32 -7.64
N LYS A 96 1.43 -11.43 -7.80
CA LYS A 96 0.92 -12.78 -7.59
C LYS A 96 1.18 -13.21 -6.16
N VAL A 97 0.15 -13.71 -5.50
CA VAL A 97 0.23 -14.26 -4.14
C VAL A 97 -0.16 -15.74 -4.22
N ILE A 98 0.62 -16.60 -3.56
CA ILE A 98 0.38 -18.03 -3.50
C ILE A 98 0.25 -18.41 -2.03
N THR A 99 -0.83 -19.11 -1.69
CA THR A 99 -1.03 -19.68 -0.36
C THR A 99 -0.66 -21.16 -0.41
N LEU A 100 0.27 -21.57 0.44
CA LEU A 100 0.72 -22.95 0.55
C LEU A 100 0.17 -23.57 1.84
N ARG A 101 -0.13 -24.87 1.79
CA ARG A 101 -0.47 -25.65 2.98
C ARG A 101 0.79 -26.33 3.49
N THR A 102 1.10 -26.13 4.77
CA THR A 102 2.17 -26.81 5.49
C THR A 102 1.59 -27.88 6.42
N THR A 103 2.45 -28.76 6.94
CA THR A 103 2.07 -29.77 7.95
C THR A 103 1.73 -29.12 9.28
N ASP A 104 2.48 -28.10 9.66
CA ASP A 104 2.32 -27.34 10.89
C ASP A 104 1.72 -25.97 10.59
N ASP A 105 0.96 -25.42 11.54
CA ASP A 105 0.41 -24.07 11.43
C ASP A 105 1.52 -23.01 11.50
N TYR A 106 1.34 -21.95 10.72
CA TYR A 106 2.23 -20.79 10.78
C TYR A 106 1.99 -20.02 12.09
N LEU A 107 2.95 -20.09 13.01
CA LEU A 107 2.84 -19.46 14.32
C LEU A 107 3.08 -17.95 14.23
N ARG A 108 2.36 -17.17 15.05
CA ARG A 108 2.54 -15.70 15.16
C ARG A 108 3.94 -15.28 15.61
N THR A 109 4.68 -16.19 16.24
CA THR A 109 6.06 -15.98 16.67
C THR A 109 7.07 -16.14 15.53
N TRP A 110 6.66 -16.68 14.38
CA TRP A 110 7.54 -16.83 13.24
C TRP A 110 7.75 -15.48 12.56
N PRO A 111 8.99 -15.17 12.14
CA PRO A 111 9.28 -13.93 11.44
C PRO A 111 8.68 -13.97 10.03
N ILE A 112 8.26 -12.79 9.56
CA ILE A 112 8.05 -12.58 8.13
C ILE A 112 9.42 -12.56 7.48
N ILE A 113 9.60 -13.43 6.50
CA ILE A 113 10.82 -13.47 5.69
C ILE A 113 10.53 -12.79 4.36
N LYS A 114 11.35 -11.80 4.04
CA LYS A 114 11.35 -11.15 2.74
C LYS A 114 12.72 -11.34 2.10
N ASP A 115 12.77 -12.14 1.05
CA ASP A 115 13.97 -12.23 0.22
C ASP A 115 14.06 -11.00 -0.68
N LEU A 116 15.08 -10.18 -0.44
CA LEU A 116 15.35 -8.96 -1.19
C LEU A 116 16.32 -9.20 -2.35
N THR A 117 16.79 -10.42 -2.58
CA THR A 117 17.76 -10.73 -3.64
C THR A 117 17.09 -11.25 -4.91
N THR A 118 15.89 -11.85 -4.79
CA THR A 118 15.16 -12.38 -5.95
C THR A 118 14.74 -11.26 -6.92
N LYS A 119 15.21 -11.37 -8.18
CA LYS A 119 14.83 -10.45 -9.26
C LYS A 119 13.31 -10.48 -9.49
N GLY A 120 12.69 -9.30 -9.54
CA GLY A 120 11.25 -9.15 -9.74
C GLY A 120 10.42 -9.08 -8.45
N GLN A 121 11.01 -9.28 -7.27
CA GLN A 121 10.33 -9.08 -5.99
C GLN A 121 10.53 -7.69 -5.38
N ASN A 122 11.47 -6.91 -5.92
CA ASN A 122 11.72 -5.54 -5.50
C ASN A 122 11.20 -4.55 -6.57
N LEU A 123 10.36 -3.60 -6.15
CA LEU A 123 9.94 -2.43 -6.94
C LEU A 123 11.09 -1.43 -7.16
N LEU A 124 12.30 -1.73 -6.70
CA LEU A 124 13.51 -0.90 -6.81
C LEU A 124 14.18 -1.04 -8.19
N SER A 125 13.40 -1.12 -9.27
CA SER A 125 13.93 -1.18 -10.64
C SER A 125 14.53 0.14 -11.13
N SER A 126 14.40 1.22 -10.35
CA SER A 126 14.96 2.55 -10.67
C SER A 126 15.76 3.14 -9.49
N GLY A 127 17.04 2.77 -9.39
CA GLY A 127 18.06 3.72 -8.91
C GLY A 127 18.71 3.52 -7.54
N PHE A 128 18.64 2.36 -6.88
CA PHE A 128 19.52 2.14 -5.72
C PHE A 128 20.94 1.78 -6.18
N ARG A 129 21.81 2.79 -6.32
CA ARG A 129 23.24 2.56 -6.46
C ARG A 129 23.72 1.84 -5.20
N ARG A 130 24.33 0.65 -5.35
CA ARG A 130 25.16 0.03 -4.31
C ARG A 130 26.11 1.11 -3.79
N CYS A 131 25.93 1.52 -2.53
CA CYS A 131 26.97 2.27 -1.84
C CYS A 131 28.13 1.30 -1.66
N GLY A 132 29.12 1.40 -2.55
CA GLY A 132 30.32 0.56 -2.47
C GLY A 132 31.00 0.84 -1.14
N ALA A 133 31.11 -0.20 -0.31
CA ALA A 133 32.10 -0.19 0.76
C ALA A 133 33.47 -0.22 0.09
N ASP A 134 34.02 0.96 -0.18
CA ASP A 134 35.39 1.13 -0.63
C ASP A 134 36.30 0.72 0.54
N ARG A 135 36.77 -0.54 0.50
CA ARG A 135 37.82 -1.02 1.41
C ARG A 135 39.17 -0.51 0.91
N ASP A 136 39.40 0.79 1.01
CA ASP A 136 40.72 1.38 0.87
C ASP A 136 41.42 1.40 2.24
N ARG A 137 41.89 0.22 2.68
CA ARG A 137 42.93 0.16 3.74
C ARG A 137 44.26 0.47 3.09
N ARG A 138 44.56 1.77 2.91
CA ARG A 138 45.93 2.22 2.69
C ARG A 138 46.74 2.07 3.97
N SER A 139 47.91 1.51 3.78
CA SER A 139 49.04 1.47 4.69
C SER A 139 49.30 2.82 5.37
N ARG A 140 49.27 2.84 6.70
CA ARG A 140 50.27 3.45 7.58
C ARG A 140 50.30 2.70 8.90
#